data_AF-A0A5S3QIF4-F1
#
_entry.id   AF-A0A5S3QIF4-F1
#
_cell.length_a   1.000
_cell.length_b   1.000
_cell.length_c   1.000
_cell.angle_alpha   90.00
_cell.angle_beta   90.00
_cell.angle_gamma   90.00
#
_symmetry.space_group_name_H-M   'P 1'
#
loop_
_entity.id
_entity.type
_entity.pdbx_description
1 polymer ?
#
loop_
_entity_poly.entity_id
_entity_poly.type
_entity_poly.pdbx_seq_one_letter_code
_entity_poly.pdbx_strand_id
1 'polypeptide(L)'
;MGAKWIKIAVIYFILGIAVGMFMSSTIQLQWAAAHAHINLAGWASIGIIGVVYTLYPKAANSKLGIWHFWLYNIGLPILLLSMFMIQVRPGPFPGWGALTKTLVFGGGTMVTIAVVIFIVNVFKHVHESNAINAKNKVS
;
A
#
# COMPACT_ATOMS: atom_id res chain seq x y z
N MET A 1 -6.21 -1.45 14.71
CA MET A 1 -6.40 -1.58 13.25
C MET A 1 -5.31 -2.42 12.55
N GLY A 2 -4.16 -2.71 13.19
CA GLY A 2 -3.02 -3.39 12.54
C GLY A 2 -3.33 -4.77 11.92
N ALA A 3 -4.14 -5.62 12.58
CA ALA A 3 -4.50 -6.92 12.02
C ALA A 3 -5.22 -6.84 10.64
N LYS A 4 -6.00 -5.78 10.38
CA LYS A 4 -6.64 -5.57 9.07
C LYS A 4 -5.60 -5.29 7.99
N TRP A 5 -4.60 -4.46 8.28
CA TRP A 5 -3.48 -4.20 7.37
C TRP A 5 -2.71 -5.48 7.06
N ILE A 6 -2.38 -6.29 8.07
CA ILE A 6 -1.66 -7.55 7.85
C ILE A 6 -2.44 -8.48 6.91
N LYS A 7 -3.75 -8.63 7.12
CA LYS A 7 -4.61 -9.43 6.22
C LYS A 7 -4.57 -8.92 4.79
N ILE A 8 -4.65 -7.59 4.60
CA ILE A 8 -4.57 -6.97 3.28
C ILE A 8 -3.19 -7.17 2.65
N ALA A 9 -2.11 -7.06 3.43
CA ALA A 9 -0.74 -7.34 2.96
C ALA A 9 -0.66 -8.75 2.35
N VAL A 10 -1.12 -9.78 3.09
CA VAL A 10 -1.05 -11.18 2.62
C VAL A 10 -1.80 -11.37 1.30
N ILE A 11 -2.90 -10.64 1.09
CA ILE A 11 -3.61 -10.65 -0.20
C ILE A 11 -2.73 -10.05 -1.30
N TYR A 12 -2.08 -8.91 -1.07
CA TYR A 12 -1.13 -8.35 -2.04
C TYR A 12 0.06 -9.26 -2.30
N PHE A 13 0.50 -10.04 -1.32
CA PHE A 13 1.60 -10.99 -1.50
C PHE A 13 1.26 -12.09 -2.51
N ILE A 14 0.09 -12.72 -2.37
CA ILE A 14 -0.32 -13.75 -3.32
C ILE A 14 -0.56 -13.16 -4.72
N LEU A 15 -1.11 -11.94 -4.81
CA LEU A 15 -1.23 -11.22 -6.09
C LEU A 15 0.13 -10.92 -6.72
N GLY A 16 1.11 -10.51 -5.90
CA GLY A 16 2.48 -10.25 -6.34
C GLY A 16 3.13 -11.50 -6.92
N ILE A 17 3.03 -12.63 -6.21
CA ILE A 17 3.52 -13.94 -6.70
C ILE A 17 2.84 -14.32 -8.02
N ALA A 18 1.50 -14.19 -8.11
CA ALA A 18 0.76 -14.53 -9.31
C ALA A 18 1.21 -13.70 -10.53
N VAL A 19 1.38 -12.39 -10.36
CA VAL A 19 1.90 -11.52 -11.43
C VAL A 19 3.35 -11.88 -11.77
N GLY A 20 4.19 -12.19 -10.78
CA GLY A 20 5.58 -12.61 -11.01
C GLY A 20 5.67 -13.88 -11.85
N MET A 21 4.85 -14.89 -11.52
CA MET A 21 4.74 -16.14 -12.29
C MET A 21 4.25 -15.87 -13.71
N PHE A 22 3.24 -15.02 -13.88
CA PHE A 22 2.74 -14.63 -15.20
C PHE A 22 3.82 -13.95 -16.06
N MET A 23 4.59 -13.02 -15.49
CA MET A 23 5.67 -12.36 -16.22
C MET A 23 6.78 -13.35 -16.60
N SER A 24 7.10 -14.29 -15.71
CA SER A 24 8.10 -15.33 -15.99
C SER A 24 7.65 -16.27 -17.10
N SER A 25 6.36 -16.64 -17.17
CA SER A 25 5.85 -17.55 -18.19
C SER A 25 5.70 -16.89 -19.56
N THR A 26 5.42 -15.59 -19.60
CA THR A 26 5.21 -14.83 -20.84
C THR A 26 6.43 -14.03 -21.31
N ILE A 27 7.48 -13.94 -20.48
CA ILE A 27 8.70 -13.12 -20.69
C ILE A 27 8.34 -11.63 -20.91
N GLN A 28 7.22 -11.19 -20.35
CA GLN A 28 6.69 -9.83 -20.50
C GLN A 28 7.18 -8.93 -19.36
N LEU A 29 8.36 -8.35 -19.53
CA LEU A 29 9.01 -7.51 -18.53
C LEU A 29 8.45 -6.08 -18.45
N GLN A 30 7.57 -5.67 -19.36
CA GLN A 30 6.96 -4.34 -19.33
C GLN A 30 6.08 -4.12 -18.08
N TRP A 31 5.68 -5.19 -17.39
CA TRP A 31 4.91 -5.13 -16.13
C TRP A 31 5.79 -5.26 -14.88
N ALA A 32 7.11 -5.34 -15.03
CA ALA A 32 8.04 -5.54 -13.92
C ALA A 32 7.91 -4.43 -12.86
N ALA A 33 7.74 -3.19 -13.28
CA ALA A 33 7.54 -2.07 -12.36
C ALA A 33 6.24 -2.23 -11.54
N ALA A 34 5.13 -2.60 -12.18
CA ALA A 34 3.85 -2.80 -11.49
C ALA A 34 3.92 -3.97 -10.50
N HIS A 35 4.54 -5.09 -10.91
CA HIS A 35 4.82 -6.22 -10.02
C HIS A 35 5.65 -5.83 -8.79
N ALA A 36 6.74 -5.07 -8.99
CA ALA A 36 7.59 -4.62 -7.90
C ALA A 36 6.81 -3.74 -6.91
N HIS A 37 5.92 -2.87 -7.39
CA HIS A 37 5.08 -2.03 -6.54
C HIS A 37 4.04 -2.84 -5.76
N ILE A 38 3.47 -3.92 -6.32
CA ILE A 38 2.60 -4.83 -5.55
C ILE A 38 3.36 -5.40 -4.34
N ASN A 39 4.57 -5.91 -4.54
CA ASN A 39 5.34 -6.53 -3.47
C ASN A 39 5.87 -5.51 -2.45
N LEU A 40 6.37 -4.36 -2.91
CA LEU A 40 6.97 -3.37 -2.03
C LEU A 40 5.92 -2.49 -1.34
N ALA A 41 5.02 -1.87 -2.11
CA ALA A 41 3.99 -0.97 -1.57
C ALA A 41 2.77 -1.75 -1.03
N GLY A 42 2.38 -2.84 -1.70
CA GLY A 42 1.23 -3.65 -1.27
C GLY A 42 1.54 -4.66 -0.16
N TRP A 43 2.60 -5.45 -0.28
CA TRP A 43 2.94 -6.43 0.76
C TRP A 43 3.83 -5.83 1.86
N ALA A 44 5.05 -5.42 1.54
CA ALA A 44 6.05 -5.06 2.55
C ALA A 44 5.64 -3.82 3.34
N SER A 45 5.25 -2.73 2.66
CA SER A 45 4.91 -1.46 3.30
C SER A 45 3.65 -1.59 4.18
N ILE A 46 2.59 -2.21 3.65
CA ILE A 46 1.37 -2.50 4.44
C ILE A 46 1.66 -3.43 5.61
N GLY A 47 2.51 -4.44 5.43
CA GLY A 47 2.94 -5.33 6.50
C GLY A 47 3.60 -4.56 7.64
N ILE A 48 4.57 -3.70 7.31
CA ILE A 48 5.27 -2.85 8.28
C ILE A 48 4.30 -1.88 8.97
N ILE A 49 3.43 -1.19 8.22
CA ILE A 49 2.39 -0.32 8.77
C ILE A 49 1.46 -1.09 9.71
N GLY A 50 1.08 -2.30 9.33
CA GLY A 50 0.25 -3.20 10.13
C GLY A 50 0.90 -3.58 11.46
N VAL A 51 2.21 -3.85 11.46
CA VAL A 51 3.00 -4.08 12.67
C VAL A 51 3.07 -2.82 13.53
N VAL A 52 3.40 -1.66 12.94
CA VAL A 52 3.43 -0.37 13.67
C VAL A 52 2.09 -0.07 14.33
N TYR A 53 0.98 -0.22 13.61
CA TYR A 53 -0.37 0.00 14.15
C TYR A 53 -0.87 -1.11 15.08
N THR A 54 -0.18 -2.23 15.16
CA THR A 54 -0.39 -3.24 16.19
C THR A 54 0.35 -2.84 17.45
N LEU A 55 1.63 -2.45 17.34
CA LEU A 55 2.48 -2.05 18.47
C LEU A 55 2.11 -0.70 19.09
N TYR A 56 1.52 0.21 18.30
CA TYR A 56 1.15 1.57 18.71
C TYR A 56 -0.35 1.81 18.48
N PRO A 57 -1.24 1.26 19.34
CA PRO A 57 -2.69 1.35 19.15
C PRO A 57 -3.22 2.80 19.19
N LYS A 58 -2.55 3.71 19.92
CA LYS A 58 -2.88 5.15 19.92
C LYS A 58 -2.68 5.79 18.54
N ALA A 59 -1.60 5.43 17.84
CA ALA A 59 -1.35 5.89 16.47
C ALA A 59 -2.40 5.33 15.49
N ALA A 60 -2.83 4.08 15.70
CA ALA A 60 -3.82 3.43 14.84
C ALA A 60 -5.24 4.02 14.97
N ASN A 61 -5.62 4.44 16.18
CA ASN A 61 -6.96 4.99 16.46
C ASN A 61 -7.03 6.52 16.35
N SER A 62 -5.94 7.19 16.03
CA SER A 62 -5.92 8.64 15.81
C SER A 62 -6.70 9.00 14.54
N LYS A 63 -7.22 10.24 14.45
CA LYS A 63 -7.87 10.74 13.23
C LYS A 63 -6.94 10.62 12.01
N LEU A 64 -5.64 10.89 12.19
CA LEU A 64 -4.61 10.73 11.15
C LEU A 64 -4.45 9.26 10.74
N GLY A 65 -4.49 8.33 11.69
CA GLY A 65 -4.44 6.89 11.42
C GLY A 65 -5.60 6.40 10.56
N ILE A 66 -6.81 6.91 10.81
CA ILE A 66 -8.02 6.61 10.03
C ILE A 66 -7.92 7.18 8.61
N TRP A 67 -7.51 8.44 8.46
CA TRP A 67 -7.31 9.06 7.15
C TRP A 67 -6.22 8.35 6.34
N HIS A 68 -5.10 8.00 6.99
CA HIS A 68 -4.04 7.18 6.38
C HIS A 68 -4.59 5.86 5.85
N PHE A 69 -5.38 5.15 6.65
CA PHE A 69 -5.96 3.86 6.26
C PHE A 69 -6.77 3.97 4.97
N TRP A 70 -7.70 4.93 4.89
CA TRP A 70 -8.56 5.08 3.71
C TRP A 70 -7.81 5.57 2.48
N LEU A 71 -6.97 6.59 2.63
CA LEU A 71 -6.23 7.15 1.50
C LEU A 71 -5.26 6.12 0.91
N TYR A 72 -4.56 5.36 1.75
CA TYR A 72 -3.63 4.34 1.27
C TYR A 72 -4.35 3.17 0.63
N ASN A 73 -5.41 2.64 1.26
CA ASN A 73 -6.13 1.47 0.74
C ASN A 73 -6.96 1.77 -0.51
N ILE A 74 -7.31 3.04 -0.78
CA ILE A 74 -7.97 3.43 -2.04
C ILE A 74 -6.92 3.83 -3.09
N GLY A 75 -5.93 4.64 -2.70
CA GLY A 75 -4.90 5.14 -3.61
C GLY A 75 -4.02 4.04 -4.18
N LEU A 76 -3.65 3.04 -3.37
CA LEU A 76 -2.78 1.95 -3.80
C LEU A 76 -3.42 1.08 -4.90
N PRO A 77 -4.65 0.55 -4.78
CA PRO A 77 -5.31 -0.15 -5.89
C PRO A 77 -5.40 0.67 -7.17
N ILE A 78 -5.72 1.97 -7.07
CA ILE A 78 -5.81 2.87 -8.23
C ILE A 78 -4.44 2.98 -8.91
N LEU A 79 -3.37 3.19 -8.13
CA LEU A 79 -2.01 3.26 -8.64
C LEU A 79 -1.60 1.94 -9.30
N LEU A 80 -1.77 0.80 -8.62
CA LEU A 80 -1.37 -0.50 -9.13
C LEU A 80 -2.12 -0.85 -10.42
N LEU A 81 -3.45 -0.73 -10.43
CA LEU A 81 -4.27 -1.06 -11.60
C LEU A 81 -3.92 -0.17 -12.80
N SER A 82 -3.76 1.13 -12.58
CA SER A 82 -3.40 2.06 -13.64
C SER A 82 -1.99 1.82 -14.20
N MET A 83 -1.04 1.36 -13.36
CA MET A 83 0.29 0.93 -13.81
C MET A 83 0.27 -0.33 -14.70
N PHE A 84 -0.68 -1.24 -14.53
CA PHE A 84 -0.88 -2.33 -15.50
C PHE A 84 -1.55 -1.82 -16.78
N MET A 85 -2.59 -0.99 -16.64
CA MET A 85 -3.37 -0.48 -17.78
C MET A 85 -2.53 0.37 -18.75
N ILE A 86 -1.59 1.18 -18.24
CA ILE A 86 -0.76 2.08 -19.08
C ILE A 86 0.18 1.31 -20.02
N GLN A 87 0.47 0.06 -19.71
CA GLN A 87 1.35 -0.82 -20.48
C GLN A 87 0.61 -1.53 -21.64
N VAL A 88 -0.73 -1.50 -21.64
CA VAL A 88 -1.53 -2.05 -22.75
C VAL A 88 -1.60 -1.02 -23.86
N ARG A 89 -0.88 -1.27 -24.97
CA ARG A 89 -0.88 -0.43 -26.17
C ARG A 89 -1.00 -1.27 -27.45
N PRO A 90 -1.87 -0.89 -28.41
CA PRO A 90 -2.82 0.21 -28.35
C PRO A 90 -3.93 -0.02 -27.32
N GLY A 91 -4.48 1.06 -26.76
CA GLY A 91 -5.55 0.97 -25.76
C GLY A 91 -6.89 0.54 -26.39
N PRO A 92 -7.85 0.04 -25.58
CA PRO A 92 -9.13 -0.46 -26.05
C PRO A 92 -10.06 0.60 -26.66
N PHE A 93 -9.82 1.90 -26.39
CA PHE A 93 -10.64 3.01 -26.91
C PHE A 93 -9.85 4.32 -27.03
N PRO A 94 -10.30 5.28 -27.88
CA PRO A 94 -9.71 6.60 -27.99
C PRO A 94 -9.66 7.32 -26.62
N GLY A 95 -8.48 7.82 -26.23
CA GLY A 95 -8.28 8.49 -24.93
C GLY A 95 -7.76 7.59 -23.80
N TRP A 96 -7.58 6.28 -24.02
CA TRP A 96 -7.00 5.36 -23.03
C TRP A 96 -5.68 5.84 -22.42
N GLY A 97 -4.79 6.36 -23.27
CA GLY A 97 -3.48 6.87 -22.82
C GLY A 97 -3.60 8.09 -21.88
N ALA A 98 -4.60 8.95 -22.08
CA ALA A 98 -4.84 10.09 -21.20
C ALA A 98 -5.46 9.62 -19.87
N LEU A 99 -6.46 8.75 -19.92
CA LEU A 99 -7.10 8.17 -18.74
C LEU A 99 -6.09 7.46 -17.83
N THR A 100 -5.28 6.55 -18.39
CA THR A 100 -4.29 5.79 -17.61
C THR A 100 -3.23 6.67 -16.99
N LYS A 101 -2.74 7.70 -17.70
CA LYS A 101 -1.82 8.70 -17.13
C LYS A 101 -2.45 9.45 -15.96
N THR A 102 -3.68 9.94 -16.10
CA THR A 102 -4.38 10.65 -15.03
C THR A 102 -4.60 9.76 -13.82
N LEU A 103 -4.95 8.49 -14.02
CA LEU A 103 -5.13 7.54 -12.92
C LEU A 103 -3.81 7.19 -12.21
N VAL A 104 -2.70 7.03 -12.96
CA VAL A 104 -1.37 6.80 -12.35
C VAL A 104 -0.97 7.98 -11.48
N PHE A 105 -1.09 9.21 -11.98
CA PHE A 105 -0.78 10.41 -11.20
C PHE A 105 -1.75 10.63 -10.03
N GLY A 106 -3.05 10.38 -10.23
CA GLY A 106 -4.07 10.50 -9.18
C GLY A 106 -3.84 9.48 -8.06
N GLY A 107 -3.65 8.21 -8.40
CA GLY A 107 -3.33 7.16 -7.42
C GLY A 107 -2.00 7.44 -6.70
N GLY A 108 -0.97 7.84 -7.44
CA GLY A 108 0.34 8.18 -6.88
C GLY A 108 0.29 9.35 -5.89
N THR A 109 -0.47 10.40 -6.20
CA THR A 109 -0.64 11.54 -5.28
C THR A 109 -1.44 11.16 -4.03
N MET A 110 -2.50 10.35 -4.16
CA MET A 110 -3.23 9.82 -3.01
C MET A 110 -2.33 9.01 -2.07
N VAL A 111 -1.52 8.10 -2.61
CA VAL A 111 -0.56 7.31 -1.83
C VAL A 111 0.49 8.21 -1.18
N THR A 112 0.98 9.22 -1.90
CA THR A 112 1.97 10.18 -1.36
C THR A 112 1.39 10.95 -0.17
N ILE A 113 0.17 11.47 -0.29
CA ILE A 113 -0.53 12.16 0.80
C ILE A 113 -0.72 11.20 1.98
N ALA A 114 -1.10 9.95 1.73
CA ALA A 114 -1.25 8.93 2.76
C ALA A 114 0.07 8.69 3.52
N VAL A 115 1.20 8.60 2.82
CA VAL A 115 2.54 8.46 3.42
C VAL A 115 2.90 9.69 4.25
N VAL A 116 2.64 10.90 3.78
CA VAL A 116 2.87 12.13 4.57
C VAL A 116 2.06 12.12 5.86
N ILE A 117 0.78 11.73 5.79
CA ILE A 117 -0.07 11.58 6.98
C ILE A 117 0.49 10.52 7.93
N PHE A 118 0.97 9.39 7.39
CA PHE A 118 1.60 8.35 8.20
C PHE A 118 2.85 8.86 8.91
N ILE A 119 3.73 9.58 8.21
CA ILE A 119 4.93 10.21 8.79
C ILE A 119 4.54 11.10 9.96
N VAL A 120 3.61 12.03 9.76
CA VAL A 120 3.13 12.94 10.82
C VAL A 120 2.51 12.15 11.99
N ASN A 121 1.75 11.10 11.68
CA ASN A 121 1.12 10.26 12.69
C ASN A 121 2.15 9.49 13.54
N VAL A 122 3.21 8.99 12.91
CA VAL A 122 4.32 8.29 13.56
C VAL A 122 5.03 9.24 14.52
N PHE A 123 5.51 10.40 14.03
CA PHE A 123 6.22 11.36 14.88
C PHE A 123 5.39 11.87 16.07
N LYS A 124 4.06 11.89 15.94
CA LYS A 124 3.17 12.38 16.99
C LYS A 124 2.75 11.31 18.02
N HIS A 125 2.73 10.03 17.66
CA HIS A 125 2.12 8.99 18.50
C HIS A 125 3.01 7.78 18.77
N VAL A 126 4.09 7.59 18.01
CA VAL A 126 5.05 6.50 18.17
C VAL A 126 6.15 6.96 19.13
N HIS A 127 5.87 6.80 20.41
CA HIS A 127 6.82 7.01 21.50
C HIS A 127 6.92 5.72 22.32
N GLU A 128 8.07 5.45 22.92
CA GLU A 128 8.29 4.24 23.74
C GLU A 128 7.23 4.09 24.85
N SER A 129 6.80 5.21 25.44
CA SER A 129 5.72 5.25 26.44
C SER A 129 4.34 4.82 25.93
N ASN A 130 4.13 4.88 24.61
CA ASN A 130 2.88 4.56 23.92
C ASN A 130 2.90 3.22 23.18
N ALA A 131 4.07 2.58 23.10
CA ALA A 131 4.14 1.19 22.69
C ALA A 131 3.25 0.37 23.64
N ILE A 132 2.73 -0.77 23.17
CA ILE A 132 2.16 -1.78 24.07
C ILE A 132 3.29 -2.20 25.03
N ASN A 133 3.40 -1.52 26.17
CA ASN A 133 4.45 -1.74 27.15
C ASN A 133 4.35 -3.16 27.70
N ALA A 134 5.46 -3.92 27.64
CA ALA A 134 6.30 -4.33 28.76
C ALA A 134 5.68 -4.51 30.18
N LYS A 135 4.36 -4.69 30.32
CA LYS A 135 3.65 -4.82 31.61
C LYS A 135 3.04 -6.19 31.88
N ASN A 136 3.04 -7.14 30.93
CA ASN A 136 2.37 -8.43 31.12
C ASN A 136 3.26 -9.66 30.79
N LYS A 137 4.47 -9.76 31.36
CA LYS A 137 5.16 -11.07 31.47
C LYS A 137 5.89 -11.33 32.80
N VAL A 138 5.72 -10.47 33.81
CA VAL A 138 6.05 -10.82 35.21
C VAL A 138 4.86 -10.46 36.09
N SER A 139 3.79 -11.25 35.97
CA SER A 139 2.76 -11.46 36.99
C SER A 139 2.01 -12.72 36.64
#